data_AF-L8LTT6-F1
#
_entry.id   AF-L8LTT6-F1
#
_cell.length_a   1.000
_cell.length_b   1.000
_cell.length_c   1.000
_cell.angle_alpha   90.00
_cell.angle_beta   90.00
_cell.angle_gamma   90.00
#
_symmetry.space_group_name_H-M   'P 1'
#
loop_
_entity.id
_entity.type
_entity.pdbx_description
1 polymer ?
#
loop_
_entity_poly.entity_id
_entity_poly.type
_entity_poly.pdbx_seq_one_letter_code
_entity_poly.pdbx_strand_id
1 'polypeptide(L)'
;MNKGKYTLPSTNIDLLKSLIGKKIVKVRRQIIKNEMRLENFEQEADGPVELTFDDDKVISFIDWTEPISVGVADGEMTIYGGGYFLMELTNNSFWQQRIGQKIVQVTILKILTPSPNFPGEFGIEIEFENNKKVSIEYIDDSECPDIIKVLEKYDELPCNKQILN
;
A
#
# COMPACT_ATOMS: atom_id res chain seq x y z
N MET A 1 6.58 -5.95 17.11
CA MET A 1 7.01 -5.69 15.72
C MET A 1 8.08 -4.63 15.73
N ASN A 2 9.17 -4.80 14.97
CA ASN A 2 10.18 -3.76 14.80
C ASN A 2 9.63 -2.69 13.84
N LYS A 3 8.83 -1.76 14.37
CA LYS A 3 8.28 -0.62 13.60
C LYS A 3 9.36 0.40 13.19
N GLY A 4 10.57 0.32 13.75
CA GLY A 4 11.64 1.32 13.62
C GLY A 4 12.26 1.53 12.22
N LYS A 5 11.71 0.92 11.16
CA LYS A 5 12.14 1.11 9.76
C LYS A 5 11.09 1.81 8.90
N TYR A 6 9.82 1.78 9.30
CA TYR A 6 8.73 2.35 8.52
C TYR A 6 8.62 3.84 8.82
N THR A 7 8.42 4.62 7.75
CA THR A 7 8.17 6.05 7.89
C THR A 7 6.96 6.48 7.09
N LEU A 8 6.55 7.71 7.32
CA LEU A 8 5.39 8.33 6.76
C LEU A 8 5.62 8.53 5.26
N PRO A 9 4.62 8.33 4.38
CA PRO A 9 4.74 8.67 2.96
C PRO A 9 5.42 10.03 2.70
N SER A 10 5.05 11.06 3.47
CA SER A 10 5.61 12.41 3.34
C SER A 10 7.06 12.55 3.78
N THR A 11 7.58 11.65 4.64
CA THR A 11 9.00 11.62 5.01
C THR A 11 9.85 10.76 4.06
N ASN A 12 9.20 10.03 3.15
CA ASN A 12 9.81 9.15 2.14
C ASN A 12 9.57 9.63 0.70
N ILE A 13 9.46 10.95 0.46
CA ILE A 13 9.14 11.50 -0.87
C ILE A 13 10.14 11.05 -1.94
N ASP A 14 11.45 11.08 -1.67
CA ASP A 14 12.46 10.67 -2.66
C ASP A 14 12.35 9.18 -3.01
N LEU A 15 12.03 8.35 -2.01
CA LEU A 15 11.76 6.93 -2.19
C LEU A 15 10.55 6.73 -3.12
N LEU A 16 9.45 7.41 -2.85
CA LEU A 16 8.21 7.31 -3.65
C LEU A 16 8.36 7.89 -5.06
N LYS A 17 9.05 9.01 -5.20
CA LYS A 17 9.39 9.59 -6.52
C LYS A 17 10.28 8.67 -7.34
N SER A 18 11.18 7.94 -6.70
CA SER A 18 12.04 6.97 -7.40
C SER A 18 11.27 5.83 -8.06
N LEU A 19 9.98 5.65 -7.73
CA LEU A 19 9.12 4.63 -8.34
C LEU A 19 8.62 5.05 -9.74
N ILE A 20 8.60 6.35 -10.05
CA ILE A 20 8.16 6.86 -11.34
C ILE A 20 9.08 6.32 -12.45
N GLY A 21 8.48 5.75 -13.49
CA GLY A 21 9.16 5.11 -14.61
C GLY A 21 9.51 3.64 -14.39
N LYS A 22 9.46 3.14 -13.15
CA LYS A 22 9.68 1.72 -12.84
C LYS A 22 8.47 0.85 -13.12
N LYS A 23 8.68 -0.45 -13.11
CA LYS A 23 7.63 -1.46 -13.30
C LYS A 23 7.57 -2.38 -12.10
N ILE A 24 6.37 -2.69 -11.63
CA ILE A 24 6.18 -3.76 -10.65
C ILE A 24 6.35 -5.10 -11.37
N VAL A 25 7.19 -5.97 -10.84
CA VAL A 25 7.43 -7.32 -11.38
C VAL A 25 6.97 -8.43 -10.45
N LYS A 26 6.79 -8.13 -9.16
CA LYS A 26 6.30 -9.09 -8.16
C LYS A 26 5.49 -8.37 -7.10
N VAL A 27 4.45 -9.06 -6.64
CA VAL A 27 3.64 -8.62 -5.49
C VAL A 27 3.53 -9.74 -4.49
N ARG A 28 3.85 -9.44 -3.24
CA ARG A 28 3.60 -10.32 -2.10
C ARG A 28 2.71 -9.63 -1.09
N ARG A 29 1.93 -10.41 -0.35
CA ARG A 29 1.08 -9.91 0.72
C ARG A 29 1.02 -10.90 1.86
N GLN A 30 0.93 -10.42 3.09
CA GLN A 30 0.50 -11.25 4.21
C GLN A 30 -1.00 -11.11 4.41
N ILE A 31 -1.71 -12.23 4.44
CA ILE A 31 -3.18 -12.29 4.57
C ILE A 31 -3.56 -13.00 5.86
N ILE A 32 -4.48 -12.44 6.63
CA ILE A 32 -5.01 -13.09 7.84
C ILE A 32 -5.78 -14.36 7.44
N LYS A 33 -5.47 -15.48 8.11
CA LYS A 33 -6.06 -16.81 7.81
C LYS A 33 -7.59 -16.82 7.76
N ASN A 34 -8.23 -16.06 8.63
CA ASN A 34 -9.69 -16.03 8.73
C ASN A 34 -10.35 -15.25 7.58
N GLU A 35 -9.63 -14.36 6.91
CA GLU A 35 -10.13 -13.51 5.83
C GLU A 35 -9.98 -14.13 4.44
N MET A 36 -9.31 -15.29 4.34
CA MET A 36 -9.24 -16.05 3.09
C MET A 36 -10.61 -16.50 2.55
N ARG A 37 -11.68 -16.31 3.32
CA ARG A 37 -13.06 -16.62 2.93
C ARG A 37 -13.76 -15.45 2.20
N LEU A 38 -13.16 -14.27 2.16
CA LEU A 38 -13.69 -13.13 1.42
C LEU A 38 -13.63 -13.42 -0.09
N GLU A 39 -14.58 -12.91 -0.85
CA GLU A 39 -14.65 -13.12 -2.30
C GLU A 39 -13.41 -12.56 -3.01
N ASN A 40 -12.94 -11.38 -2.60
CA ASN A 40 -11.78 -10.68 -3.15
C ASN A 40 -10.60 -10.64 -2.16
N PHE A 41 -10.42 -11.67 -1.32
CA PHE A 41 -9.43 -11.65 -0.24
C PHE A 41 -8.01 -11.28 -0.69
N GLU A 42 -7.62 -11.60 -1.91
CA GLU A 42 -6.32 -11.25 -2.48
C GLU A 42 -6.08 -9.72 -2.52
N GLN A 43 -7.15 -8.93 -2.62
CA GLN A 43 -7.14 -7.47 -2.73
C GLN A 43 -7.62 -6.82 -1.42
N GLU A 44 -8.71 -7.34 -0.86
CA GLU A 44 -9.48 -6.67 0.19
C GLU A 44 -9.26 -7.20 1.61
N ALA A 45 -8.64 -8.38 1.77
CA ALA A 45 -8.28 -8.86 3.11
C ALA A 45 -7.34 -7.85 3.79
N ASP A 46 -7.24 -7.87 5.10
CA ASP A 46 -6.27 -7.08 5.83
C ASP A 46 -4.87 -7.70 5.74
N GLY A 47 -3.89 -6.81 5.63
CA GLY A 47 -2.50 -7.12 5.89
C GLY A 47 -1.53 -6.43 4.93
N PRO A 48 -0.23 -6.45 5.30
CA PRO A 48 0.80 -5.68 4.64
C PRO A 48 1.08 -6.20 3.23
N VAL A 49 1.47 -5.27 2.35
CA VAL A 49 1.76 -5.52 0.94
C VAL A 49 3.21 -5.15 0.62
N GLU A 50 3.82 -5.90 -0.27
CA GLU A 50 5.18 -5.71 -0.74
C GLU A 50 5.24 -5.74 -2.26
N LEU A 51 5.94 -4.77 -2.85
CA LEU A 51 6.14 -4.62 -4.27
C LEU A 51 7.63 -4.78 -4.60
N THR A 52 7.97 -5.64 -5.55
CA THR A 52 9.30 -5.71 -6.16
C THR A 52 9.26 -5.06 -7.54
N PHE A 53 10.28 -4.26 -7.84
CA PHE A 53 10.41 -3.51 -9.08
C PHE A 53 11.41 -4.15 -10.05
N ASP A 54 11.41 -3.69 -11.30
CA ASP A 54 12.28 -4.17 -12.38
C ASP A 54 13.78 -3.89 -12.18
N ASP A 55 14.14 -3.07 -11.20
CA ASP A 55 15.51 -2.85 -10.73
C ASP A 55 15.85 -3.57 -9.41
N ASP A 56 15.09 -4.63 -9.09
CA ASP A 56 15.19 -5.44 -7.87
C ASP A 56 14.94 -4.68 -6.55
N LYS A 57 14.57 -3.39 -6.63
CA LYS A 57 14.14 -2.63 -5.45
C LYS A 57 12.87 -3.26 -4.87
N VAL A 58 12.74 -3.22 -3.55
CA VAL A 58 11.56 -3.73 -2.84
C VAL A 58 11.00 -2.62 -1.98
N ILE A 59 9.68 -2.41 -2.00
CA ILE A 59 9.00 -1.49 -1.09
C ILE A 59 7.93 -2.27 -0.34
N SER A 60 7.87 -2.08 0.97
CA SER A 60 6.82 -2.63 1.82
C SER A 60 5.92 -1.54 2.39
N PHE A 61 4.64 -1.86 2.48
CA PHE A 61 3.56 -1.04 3.01
C PHE A 61 2.86 -1.80 4.13
N ILE A 62 2.71 -1.16 5.29
CA ILE A 62 2.14 -1.77 6.50
C ILE A 62 1.10 -0.86 7.16
N ASP A 63 0.25 -1.43 7.99
CA ASP A 63 -0.55 -0.69 8.95
C ASP A 63 0.38 0.01 9.94
N TRP A 64 0.21 1.32 10.14
CA TRP A 64 0.96 2.05 11.13
C TRP A 64 0.02 2.79 12.07
N THR A 65 -0.34 2.07 13.13
CA THR A 65 -1.41 2.44 14.07
C THR A 65 -1.15 3.70 14.90
N GLU A 66 0.11 4.02 15.19
CA GLU A 66 0.46 5.19 16.00
C GLU A 66 0.24 6.51 15.25
N PRO A 67 0.75 6.70 14.02
CA PRO A 67 0.37 7.85 13.21
C PRO A 67 -0.98 7.67 12.49
N ILE A 68 -1.59 6.49 12.58
CA ILE A 68 -2.83 6.10 11.90
C ILE A 68 -2.70 6.35 10.39
N SER A 69 -1.76 5.61 9.81
CA SER A 69 -1.25 5.84 8.45
C SER A 69 -0.77 4.53 7.81
N VAL A 70 -0.53 4.57 6.50
CA VAL A 70 0.27 3.55 5.82
C VAL A 70 1.75 3.80 6.10
N GLY A 71 2.43 2.83 6.72
CA GLY A 71 3.87 2.87 6.90
C GLY A 71 4.60 2.40 5.64
N VAL A 72 5.60 3.15 5.19
CA VAL A 72 6.39 2.85 3.99
C VAL A 72 7.84 2.56 4.37
N ALA A 73 8.42 1.49 3.83
CA ALA A 73 9.84 1.20 3.97
C ALA A 73 10.44 0.63 2.68
N ASP A 74 11.71 0.96 2.45
CA ASP A 74 12.56 0.26 1.48
C ASP A 74 12.96 -1.12 2.02
N GLY A 75 12.97 -2.14 1.18
CA GLY A 75 13.26 -3.52 1.51
C GLY A 75 12.05 -4.37 1.90
N GLU A 76 12.35 -5.63 2.21
CA GLU A 76 11.35 -6.68 2.44
C GLU A 76 10.43 -6.40 3.64
N MET A 77 9.19 -6.89 3.54
CA MET A 77 8.20 -6.75 4.59
C MET A 77 8.55 -7.59 5.82
N THR A 78 8.20 -7.08 7.01
CA THR A 78 8.32 -7.85 8.25
C THR A 78 7.18 -8.88 8.35
N ILE A 79 7.50 -10.13 8.72
CA ILE A 79 6.50 -11.20 8.87
C ILE A 79 5.72 -11.03 10.20
N TYR A 80 4.40 -11.00 10.13
CA TYR A 80 3.48 -10.72 11.25
C TYR A 80 3.20 -11.94 12.15
N GLY A 81 3.81 -13.08 11.85
CA GLY A 81 3.75 -14.31 12.65
C GLY A 81 2.71 -15.32 12.14
N GLY A 82 2.49 -16.38 12.92
CA GLY A 82 1.77 -17.59 12.45
C GLY A 82 0.27 -17.44 12.14
N GLY A 83 -0.33 -16.28 12.41
CA GLY A 83 -1.72 -15.95 12.05
C GLY A 83 -1.91 -15.51 10.60
N TYR A 84 -0.80 -15.24 9.90
CA TYR A 84 -0.80 -14.75 8.53
C TYR A 84 -0.25 -15.81 7.55
N PHE A 85 -0.72 -15.75 6.31
CA PHE A 85 -0.12 -16.43 5.17
C PHE A 85 0.58 -15.44 4.26
N LEU A 86 1.84 -15.70 3.93
CA LEU A 86 2.51 -15.00 2.85
C LEU A 86 2.03 -15.57 1.51
N MET A 87 1.41 -14.72 0.69
CA MET A 87 0.90 -15.06 -0.63
C MET A 87 1.58 -14.23 -1.69
N GLU A 88 1.88 -14.87 -2.83
CA GLU A 88 2.32 -14.18 -4.04
C GLU A 88 1.09 -13.90 -4.90
N LEU A 89 0.85 -12.61 -5.18
CA LEU A 89 -0.35 -12.14 -5.87
C LEU A 89 -0.07 -11.67 -7.29
N THR A 90 1.17 -11.76 -7.75
CA THR A 90 1.65 -11.26 -9.06
C THR A 90 0.75 -11.65 -10.23
N ASN A 91 0.21 -12.88 -10.21
CA ASN A 91 -0.55 -13.45 -11.32
C ASN A 91 -2.07 -13.42 -11.10
N ASN A 92 -2.57 -12.80 -10.04
CA ASN A 92 -4.02 -12.70 -9.85
C ASN A 92 -4.63 -11.69 -10.83
N SER A 93 -5.94 -11.78 -11.06
CA SER A 93 -6.65 -10.98 -12.07
C SER A 93 -6.49 -9.46 -11.87
N PHE A 94 -6.36 -9.02 -10.62
CA PHE A 94 -6.14 -7.62 -10.27
C PHE A 94 -4.72 -7.16 -10.62
N TRP A 95 -3.69 -7.82 -10.10
CA TRP A 95 -2.31 -7.39 -10.29
C TRP A 95 -1.80 -7.65 -11.70
N GLN A 96 -2.28 -8.69 -12.38
CA GLN A 96 -1.84 -9.02 -13.74
C GLN A 96 -2.00 -7.85 -14.72
N GLN A 97 -3.00 -6.99 -14.52
CA GLN A 97 -3.21 -5.80 -15.36
C GLN A 97 -2.27 -4.63 -15.02
N ARG A 98 -1.48 -4.73 -13.94
CA ARG A 98 -0.57 -3.69 -13.41
C ARG A 98 0.90 -4.12 -13.49
N ILE A 99 1.17 -5.43 -13.45
CA ILE A 99 2.51 -5.99 -13.63
C ILE A 99 3.10 -5.58 -14.98
N GLY A 100 4.38 -5.19 -14.96
CA GLY A 100 5.14 -4.81 -16.16
C GLY A 100 4.76 -3.45 -16.77
N GLN A 101 3.73 -2.77 -16.22
CA GLN A 101 3.35 -1.42 -16.62
C GLN A 101 4.22 -0.41 -15.91
N LYS A 102 4.66 0.62 -16.64
CA LYS A 102 5.40 1.73 -16.02
C LYS A 102 4.48 2.51 -15.09
N ILE A 103 5.00 2.86 -13.92
CA ILE A 103 4.39 3.82 -13.02
C ILE A 103 4.58 5.22 -13.62
N VAL A 104 3.48 5.95 -13.78
CA VAL A 104 3.49 7.31 -14.32
C VAL A 104 3.25 8.38 -13.26
N GLN A 105 2.62 8.00 -12.14
CA GLN A 105 2.33 8.92 -11.05
C GLN A 105 2.22 8.17 -9.73
N VAL A 106 2.69 8.81 -8.66
CA VAL A 106 2.44 8.38 -7.28
C VAL A 106 1.77 9.53 -6.55
N THR A 107 0.72 9.25 -5.81
CA THR A 107 -0.04 10.27 -5.06
C THR A 107 -0.11 9.88 -3.60
N ILE A 108 0.26 10.79 -2.70
CA ILE A 108 0.02 10.62 -1.27
C ILE A 108 -1.40 11.14 -0.98
N LEU A 109 -2.23 10.30 -0.37
CA LEU A 109 -3.62 10.59 0.00
C LEU A 109 -3.67 11.07 1.45
N LYS A 110 -4.26 12.24 1.69
CA LYS A 110 -4.32 12.88 3.01
C LYS A 110 -5.74 13.27 3.41
N ILE A 111 -6.14 13.00 4.65
CA ILE A 111 -7.38 13.48 5.24
C ILE A 111 -7.40 15.02 5.18
N LEU A 112 -8.58 15.61 4.95
CA LEU A 112 -8.75 17.05 4.79
C LEU A 112 -8.41 17.85 6.06
N THR A 113 -8.69 17.27 7.23
CA THR A 113 -8.52 17.90 8.54
C THR A 113 -7.53 17.10 9.40
N PRO A 114 -6.23 17.10 9.06
CA PRO A 114 -5.21 16.42 9.85
C PRO A 114 -5.01 17.11 11.21
N SER A 115 -4.50 16.36 12.19
CA SER A 115 -4.11 16.92 13.49
C SER A 115 -2.59 16.80 13.70
N PRO A 116 -1.96 17.55 14.60
CA PRO A 116 -0.52 17.42 14.85
C PRO A 116 -0.07 16.01 15.30
N ASN A 117 -0.98 15.22 15.88
CA ASN A 117 -0.72 13.82 16.29
C ASN A 117 -1.14 12.80 15.23
N PHE A 118 -1.77 13.27 14.16
CA PHE A 118 -2.32 12.47 13.06
C PHE A 118 -1.95 13.18 11.75
N PRO A 119 -0.82 12.83 11.12
CA PRO A 119 -0.30 13.54 9.95
C PRO A 119 -1.27 13.54 8.77
N GLY A 120 -2.31 12.70 8.81
CA GLY A 120 -3.43 12.76 7.87
C GLY A 120 -3.23 11.91 6.65
N GLU A 121 -2.00 11.49 6.34
CA GLU A 121 -1.78 10.57 5.23
C GLU A 121 -2.24 9.18 5.59
N PHE A 122 -3.20 8.67 4.83
CA PHE A 122 -3.78 7.35 5.06
C PHE A 122 -3.46 6.39 3.92
N GLY A 123 -3.02 6.88 2.76
CA GLY A 123 -2.79 5.99 1.64
C GLY A 123 -1.85 6.53 0.58
N ILE A 124 -1.49 5.63 -0.33
CA ILE A 124 -0.74 5.94 -1.55
C ILE A 124 -1.52 5.38 -2.73
N GLU A 125 -1.75 6.22 -3.74
CA GLU A 125 -2.28 5.81 -5.04
C GLU A 125 -1.15 5.78 -6.07
N ILE A 126 -1.03 4.69 -6.80
CA ILE A 126 -0.05 4.50 -7.89
C ILE A 126 -0.84 4.40 -9.20
N GLU A 127 -0.48 5.21 -10.18
CA GLU A 127 -1.05 5.20 -11.52
C GLU A 127 -0.05 4.63 -12.53
N PHE A 128 -0.56 3.79 -13.43
CA PHE A 128 0.21 3.07 -14.44
C PHE A 128 -0.06 3.60 -15.85
N GLU A 129 0.87 3.36 -16.79
CA GLU A 129 0.79 3.83 -18.17
C GLU A 129 -0.44 3.34 -18.96
N ASN A 130 -1.08 2.26 -18.51
CA ASN A 130 -2.34 1.76 -19.07
C ASN A 130 -3.60 2.36 -18.41
N ASN A 131 -3.45 3.45 -17.65
CA ASN A 131 -4.50 4.14 -16.88
C ASN A 131 -5.11 3.32 -15.75
N LYS A 132 -4.55 2.15 -15.42
CA LYS A 132 -4.92 1.44 -14.19
C LYS A 132 -4.30 2.14 -12.99
N LYS A 133 -4.92 1.93 -11.84
CA LYS A 133 -4.50 2.48 -10.56
C LYS A 133 -4.44 1.39 -9.50
N VAL A 134 -3.70 1.63 -8.44
CA VAL A 134 -3.85 0.88 -7.20
C VAL A 134 -3.76 1.85 -6.05
N SER A 135 -4.68 1.72 -5.09
CA SER A 135 -4.63 2.47 -3.84
C SER A 135 -4.29 1.51 -2.71
N ILE A 136 -3.29 1.85 -1.91
CA ILE A 136 -2.89 1.12 -0.72
C ILE A 136 -3.21 2.02 0.47
N GLU A 137 -4.18 1.61 1.28
CA GLU A 137 -4.83 2.49 2.24
C GLU A 137 -4.86 1.87 3.63
N TYR A 138 -4.54 2.69 4.62
CA TYR A 138 -4.87 2.50 6.01
C TYR A 138 -6.33 2.88 6.22
N ILE A 139 -7.10 1.98 6.82
CA ILE A 139 -8.48 2.21 7.19
C ILE A 139 -8.61 1.93 8.68
N ASP A 140 -9.16 2.91 9.40
CA ASP A 140 -9.62 2.73 10.77
C ASP A 140 -11.14 2.55 10.71
N ASP A 141 -11.60 1.30 10.65
CA ASP A 141 -13.03 0.98 10.71
C ASP A 141 -13.41 0.57 12.14
N SER A 142 -14.60 0.99 12.55
CA SER A 142 -15.27 0.54 13.77
C SER A 142 -15.39 -0.98 13.90
N GLU A 143 -15.51 -1.73 12.80
CA GLU A 143 -15.63 -3.19 12.81
C GLU A 143 -14.26 -3.89 12.83
N CYS A 144 -13.29 -3.35 12.08
CA CYS A 144 -11.92 -3.83 12.00
C CYS A 144 -10.97 -2.62 12.01
N PRO A 145 -10.49 -2.19 13.18
CA PRO A 145 -9.56 -1.07 13.25
C PRO A 145 -8.21 -1.49 12.67
N ASP A 146 -7.46 -0.50 12.19
CA ASP A 146 -6.05 -0.63 11.85
C ASP A 146 -5.71 -1.56 10.67
N ILE A 147 -6.50 -1.52 9.60
CA ILE A 147 -6.31 -2.41 8.44
C ILE A 147 -5.58 -1.75 7.27
N ILE A 148 -4.87 -2.55 6.47
CA ILE A 148 -4.38 -2.16 5.13
C ILE A 148 -5.24 -2.83 4.06
N LYS A 149 -5.88 -2.03 3.20
CA LYS A 149 -6.58 -2.49 1.99
C LYS A 149 -5.84 -2.12 0.70
N VAL A 150 -6.04 -2.94 -0.33
CA VAL A 150 -5.58 -2.69 -1.69
C VAL A 150 -6.79 -2.58 -2.62
N LEU A 151 -7.03 -1.38 -3.13
CA LEU A 151 -8.21 -1.04 -3.94
C LEU A 151 -7.83 -0.66 -5.37
N GLU A 152 -8.78 -0.72 -6.31
CA GLU A 152 -8.54 -0.30 -7.70
C GLU A 152 -8.19 1.19 -7.81
N LYS A 153 -8.82 2.03 -6.99
CA LYS A 153 -8.55 3.46 -6.87
C LYS A 153 -9.21 4.00 -5.61
N TYR A 154 -8.77 5.16 -5.15
CA TYR A 154 -9.45 5.85 -4.06
C TYR A 154 -10.60 6.71 -4.61
N ASP A 155 -11.83 6.35 -4.27
CA ASP A 155 -13.05 7.04 -4.71
C ASP A 155 -13.98 7.50 -3.56
N GLU A 156 -13.71 7.08 -2.32
CA GLU A 156 -14.74 7.07 -1.29
C GLU A 156 -15.01 8.44 -0.65
N LEU A 157 -13.98 9.27 -0.45
CA LEU A 157 -14.14 10.56 0.23
C LEU A 157 -13.26 11.67 -0.39
N PRO A 158 -13.65 12.95 -0.24
CA PRO A 158 -12.76 14.07 -0.54
C PRO A 158 -11.50 14.01 0.34
N CYS A 159 -10.33 14.02 -0.29
CA CYS A 159 -9.03 14.03 0.38
C CYS A 159 -8.08 15.03 -0.30
N ASN A 160 -7.07 15.49 0.44
CA ASN A 160 -5.96 16.24 -0.13
C ASN A 160 -5.03 15.26 -0.86
N LYS A 161 -4.77 15.53 -2.14
CA LYS A 161 -3.87 14.73 -2.98
C LYS A 161 -2.55 15.47 -3.18
N GLN A 162 -1.46 14.90 -2.66
CA GLN A 162 -0.11 15.36 -2.98
C GLN A 162 0.45 14.50 -4.11
N ILE A 163 0.43 15.06 -5.31
CA ILE A 163 0.91 14.38 -6.51
C ILE A 163 2.45 14.45 -6.56
N LEU A 164 3.08 13.30 -6.78
CA LEU A 164 4.52 13.17 -7.00
C LEU A 164 4.75 12.86 -8.48
N ASN A 165 5.45 13.78 -9.13
CA ASN A 165 5.86 13.71 -10.53
C ASN A 165 7.39 13.67 -10.63
#